data_AF-A0A447PI16-F1
#
_entry.id   AF-A0A447PI16-F1
#
_cell.length_a   1.000
_cell.length_b   1.000
_cell.length_c   1.000
_cell.angle_alpha   90.00
_cell.angle_beta   90.00
_cell.angle_gamma   90.00
#
_symmetry.space_group_name_H-M   'P 1'
#
loop_
_entity.id
_entity.type
_entity.pdbx_description
1 polymer ?
#
loop_
_entity_poly.entity_id
_entity_poly.type
_entity_poly.pdbx_seq_one_letter_code
_entity_poly.pdbx_strand_id
1 'polypeptide(L)' 'MFTGIVQGTAKLVSIDEKPNFRTHVVTLPDYMLEGLETGRR' A
#
# COMPACT_ATOMS: atom_id res chain seq x y z
N MET A 1 -6.35 10.34 9.83
CA MET A 1 -7.82 10.36 9.67
C MET A 1 -8.10 10.38 8.19
N PHE A 2 -9.03 9.55 7.69
CA PHE A 2 -9.28 9.39 6.25
C PHE A 2 -10.71 9.82 5.91
N THR A 3 -10.95 10.30 4.70
CA THR A 3 -12.27 10.75 4.23
C THR A 3 -13.23 9.59 3.90
N GLY A 4 -12.71 8.37 3.76
CA GLY A 4 -13.46 7.20 3.32
C GLY A 4 -13.66 7.10 1.80
N ILE A 5 -13.13 8.05 1.02
CA ILE A 5 -13.20 8.02 -0.45
C ILE A 5 -12.03 7.20 -0.99
N VAL A 6 -12.33 6.17 -1.78
CA VAL A 6 -11.32 5.33 -2.44
C VAL A 6 -10.70 6.11 -3.60
N GLN A 7 -9.39 6.35 -3.53
CA GLN A 7 -8.65 7.09 -4.57
C GLN A 7 -8.15 6.20 -5.71
N GLY A 8 -8.06 4.89 -5.49
CA GLY A 8 -7.57 3.93 -6.46
C GLY A 8 -7.56 2.52 -5.89
N THR A 9 -7.28 1.53 -6.74
CA THR A 9 -7.06 0.14 -6.34
C THR A 9 -5.62 -0.26 -6.65
N ALA A 10 -5.11 -1.21 -5.87
CA ALA A 10 -3.74 -1.70 -6.00
C ALA A 10 -3.76 -3.20 -6.25
N LYS A 11 -2.85 -3.70 -7.08
CA LYS A 11 -2.71 -5.14 -7.32
C LYS A 11 -1.77 -5.74 -6.29
N LEU A 12 -2.19 -6.79 -5.60
CA LEU A 12 -1.31 -7.55 -4.72
C LEU A 12 -0.35 -8.40 -5.56
N VAL A 13 0.96 -8.24 -5.32
CA VAL A 13 2.01 -8.91 -6.11
C VAL A 13 2.88 -9.85 -5.29
N SER A 14 2.99 -9.63 -3.98
CA SER A 14 3.68 -10.56 -3.08
C SER A 14 3.11 -10.51 -1.68
N ILE A 15 3.30 -11.60 -0.95
CA ILE A 15 2.94 -11.74 0.45
C ILE A 15 4.08 -12.47 1.16
N ASP A 16 4.70 -11.80 2.13
CA ASP A 16 5.74 -12.39 2.96
C ASP A 16 5.17 -12.70 4.35
N GLU A 17 5.04 -13.99 4.67
CA GLU A 17 4.62 -14.45 5.99
C GLU A 17 5.81 -14.59 6.93
N LYS A 18 5.72 -13.93 8.09
CA LYS A 18 6.68 -13.98 9.19
C LYS A 18 5.96 -14.48 10.43
N PRO A 19 6.67 -15.02 11.44
CA PRO A 19 6.03 -15.62 12.62
C PRO A 19 5.01 -14.71 13.33
N ASN A 20 5.28 -13.39 13.35
CA ASN A 20 4.45 -12.42 14.06
C ASN A 20 3.73 -11.42 13.12
N PHE A 21 4.06 -11.42 11.83
CA PHE A 21 3.62 -10.38 10.90
C PHE A 21 3.45 -10.92 9.49
N ARG A 22 2.62 -10.23 8.70
CA ARG A 22 2.48 -10.49 7.27
C ARG A 22 2.71 -9.20 6.50
N THR A 23 3.69 -9.21 5.61
CA THR A 23 3.98 -8.07 4.73
C THR A 23 3.27 -8.29 3.40
N HIS A 24 2.49 -7.30 2.95
CA HIS A 24 1.83 -7.33 1.65
C HIS A 24 2.50 -6.31 0.74
N VAL A 25 2.97 -6.77 -0.42
CA VAL A 25 3.55 -5.91 -1.45
C VAL A 25 2.50 -5.71 -2.53
N VAL A 26 2.13 -4.45 -2.77
CA VAL A 26 1.14 -4.06 -3.77
C VAL A 26 1.77 -3.13 -4.81
N THR A 27 1.32 -3.23 -6.06
CA THR A 27 1.63 -2.26 -7.10
C THR A 27 0.56 -1.19 -7.10
N LEU A 28 0.99 0.05 -6.85
CA LEU A 28 0.13 1.23 -6.89
C LEU A 28 0.12 1.84 -8.30
N PRO A 29 -1.00 2.46 -8.73
CA PRO A 29 -1.04 3.27 -9.94
C PRO A 29 -0.07 4.46 -9.88
N ASP A 30 0.46 4.87 -11.03
CA ASP A 30 1.51 5.91 -11.12
C ASP A 30 1.14 7.24 -10.45
N TYR A 31 -0.11 7.68 -10.58
CA TYR A 31 -0.60 8.91 -9.97
C TYR A 31 -0.63 8.88 -8.42
N MET A 32 -0.50 7.71 -7.81
CA MET A 32 -0.45 7.55 -6.35
C MET A 32 0.98 7.44 -5.81
N LEU A 33 1.98 7.39 -6.70
CA LEU A 33 3.39 7.27 -6.30
C LEU A 33 4.02 8.62 -5.96
N GLU A 34 3.46 9.71 -6.47
CA GLU A 34 4.00 11.05 -6.27
C GLU A 34 3.99 11.43 -4.77
N GLY A 35 5.17 11.69 -4.21
CA GLY A 35 5.35 12.04 -2.80
C GLY A 35 5.14 10.88 -1.82
N LEU A 36 4.98 9.64 -2.27
CA LEU A 36 4.85 8.48 -1.39
C LEU A 36 6.20 8.16 -0.71
N GLU A 37 6.16 7.96 0.60
CA GLU A 37 7.35 7.71 1.42
C GLU A 37 7.08 6.62 2.46
N THR A 38 8.14 5.95 2.90
CA THR A 38 8.03 4.89 3.91
C THR A 38 7.65 5.48 5.27
N GLY A 39 6.65 4.90 5.93
CA GLY A 39 6.23 5.33 7.28
C GLY A 39 5.37 6.60 7.33
N ARG A 40 4.88 7.07 6.17
CA ARG A 40 3.95 8.20 6.10
C ARG A 40 2.73 7.96 7.00
N ARG A 41 2.42 8.95 7.85
CA ARG A 41 1.34 8.92 8.87
C ARG A 41 0.03 9.51 8.36
#